data_AF-A0A1Y1MB89-F1
#
_entry.id   AF-A0A1Y1MB89-F1
#
_cell.length_a   1.000
_cell.length_b   1.000
_cell.length_c   1.000
_cell.angle_alpha   90.00
_cell.angle_beta   90.00
_cell.angle_gamma   90.00
#
_symmetry.space_group_name_H-M   'P 1'
#
loop_
_entity.id
_entity.type
_entity.pdbx_description
1 polymer ?
#
loop_
_entity_poly.entity_id
_entity_poly.type
_entity_poly.pdbx_seq_one_letter_code
_entity_poly.pdbx_strand_id
1 'polypeptide(L)'
;NLESHQFPPGGGDDDDESSRKNEVIRLEQDILSDMADSKQFFVYETKGFWRQIKTAGSAVPANALYLQQAWQSDSKELAQPSANILPPVFIHPTALVHPTAKLGPNVSIGPRV
;
A
#
# COMPACT_ATOMS: atom_id res chain seq x y z
N ASN A 1 50.23 26.06 27.18
CA ASN A 1 50.08 27.38 26.55
C ASN A 1 48.72 27.37 25.89
N LEU A 2 47.68 27.70 26.66
CA LEU A 2 46.31 27.84 26.18
C LEU A 2 46.10 29.33 25.92
N GLU A 3 45.99 29.73 24.66
CA GLU A 3 45.49 31.06 24.32
C GLU A 3 43.97 30.96 24.11
N SER A 4 43.25 31.57 25.05
CA SER A 4 41.81 31.81 25.01
C SER A 4 41.48 32.82 23.91
N HIS A 5 40.85 32.37 22.83
CA HIS A 5 40.23 33.28 21.88
C HIS A 5 38.90 33.80 22.44
N GLN A 6 38.93 35.06 22.88
CA GLN A 6 37.76 35.83 23.27
C GLN A 6 37.02 36.30 22.02
N PHE A 7 35.79 35.83 21.81
CA PHE A 7 34.90 36.38 20.77
C PHE A 7 34.27 37.70 21.26
N PRO A 8 34.16 38.74 20.41
CA PRO A 8 33.52 39.99 20.79
C PRO A 8 32.00 39.80 20.90
N PRO A 9 31.30 40.55 21.78
CA PRO A 9 29.85 40.58 21.76
C PRO A 9 29.41 41.52 20.63
N GLY A 10 29.20 40.97 19.43
CA GLY A 10 28.24 41.55 18.48
C GLY A 10 26.86 41.06 18.93
N GLY A 11 25.93 41.90 19.35
CA GLY A 11 25.38 43.00 18.57
C GLY A 11 24.25 42.39 17.76
N GLY A 12 23.02 42.56 18.25
CA GLY A 12 21.87 41.73 17.95
C GLY A 12 21.54 41.59 16.48
N ASP A 13 21.36 40.33 16.09
CA ASP A 13 20.47 39.90 15.02
C ASP A 13 19.59 38.81 15.67
N ASP A 14 18.56 39.23 16.40
CA ASP A 14 17.39 38.41 16.74
C ASP A 14 16.54 38.18 15.46
N ASP A 15 17.21 37.80 14.38
CA ASP A 15 16.58 37.50 13.10
C ASP A 15 16.15 36.03 13.10
N ASP A 16 14.97 35.83 13.69
CA ASP A 16 13.91 35.11 13.00
C ASP A 16 14.19 33.62 12.68
N GLU A 17 14.84 32.89 13.59
CA GLU A 17 14.93 31.43 13.49
C GLU A 17 13.54 30.75 13.56
N SER A 18 12.51 31.46 14.05
CA SER A 18 11.12 31.00 14.08
C SER A 18 10.38 31.08 12.73
N SER A 19 10.90 31.83 11.75
CA SER A 19 10.18 32.15 10.51
C SER A 19 10.63 31.37 9.28
N ARG A 20 11.60 30.45 9.40
CA ARG A 20 11.83 29.42 8.37
C ARG A 20 10.65 28.46 8.37
N LYS A 21 9.59 28.83 7.64
CA LYS A 21 8.47 27.96 7.29
C LYS A 21 9.07 26.70 6.70
N ASN A 22 9.00 25.62 7.47
CA ASN A 22 9.41 24.30 7.01
C ASN A 22 8.45 23.93 5.87
N GLU A 23 8.91 24.00 4.61
CA GLU A 23 8.11 23.63 3.43
C GLU A 23 7.86 22.11 3.33
N VAL A 24 8.31 21.36 4.35
CA VAL A 24 8.15 19.93 4.47
C VAL A 24 7.19 19.62 5.60
N ILE A 25 6.11 18.93 5.28
CA ILE A 25 5.16 18.37 6.24
C ILE A 25 5.37 16.86 6.31
N ARG A 26 5.59 16.34 7.52
CA ARG A 26 5.74 14.91 7.80
C ARG A 26 4.51 14.43 8.54
N LEU A 27 3.78 13.52 7.90
CA LEU A 27 2.51 13.01 8.44
C LEU A 27 2.66 12.48 9.89
N GLU A 28 3.68 11.66 10.14
CA GLU A 28 3.88 11.03 11.46
C GLU A 28 4.21 12.03 12.57
N GLN A 29 5.03 13.04 12.27
CA GLN A 29 5.60 13.93 13.29
C GLN A 29 4.78 15.20 13.47
N ASP A 30 4.32 15.78 12.37
CA ASP A 30 3.70 17.11 12.37
C ASP A 30 2.16 17.06 12.39
N ILE A 31 1.56 15.86 12.23
CA ILE A 31 0.09 15.69 12.20
C ILE A 31 -0.37 14.58 13.16
N LEU A 32 0.12 13.35 12.97
CA LEU A 32 -0.41 12.19 13.68
C LEU A 32 -0.15 12.23 15.19
N SER A 33 1.00 12.78 15.62
CA SER A 33 1.32 12.96 17.06
C SER A 33 0.29 13.85 17.76
N ASP A 34 0.03 15.04 17.24
CA ASP A 34 -0.92 16.00 17.84
C ASP A 34 -2.36 15.46 17.83
N MET A 35 -2.74 14.73 16.78
CA MET A 35 -4.05 14.07 16.71
C MET A 35 -4.21 12.96 17.76
N ALA A 36 -3.13 12.23 18.05
CA ALA A 36 -3.14 11.21 19.10
C ALA A 36 -3.28 11.84 20.48
N ASP A 37 -2.54 12.92 20.76
CA ASP A 37 -2.58 13.64 22.04
C ASP A 37 -3.94 14.30 22.32
N SER A 38 -4.55 14.87 21.28
CA SER A 38 -5.88 15.48 21.34
C SER A 38 -7.04 14.46 21.35
N LYS A 39 -6.74 13.16 21.31
CA LYS A 39 -7.73 12.05 21.24
C LYS A 39 -8.66 12.13 20.02
N GLN A 40 -8.14 12.67 18.92
CA GLN A 40 -8.84 12.78 17.64
C GLN A 40 -8.34 11.76 16.60
N PHE A 41 -7.43 10.86 17.00
CA PHE A 41 -6.93 9.78 16.14
C PHE A 41 -7.71 8.49 16.38
N PHE A 42 -8.42 8.03 15.34
CA PHE A 42 -9.25 6.82 15.38
C PHE A 42 -8.77 5.81 14.33
N VAL A 43 -8.93 4.53 14.64
CA VAL A 43 -8.58 3.43 13.74
C VAL A 43 -9.84 2.69 13.32
N TYR A 44 -9.95 2.40 12.02
CA TYR A 44 -10.95 1.48 11.51
C TYR A 44 -10.27 0.14 11.19
N GLU A 45 -10.71 -0.92 11.87
CA GLU A 45 -10.24 -2.28 11.58
C GLU A 45 -10.94 -2.82 10.33
N THR A 46 -10.15 -3.13 9.29
CA THR A 46 -10.68 -3.83 8.12
C THR A 46 -10.82 -5.32 8.38
N LYS A 47 -11.94 -5.90 7.95
CA LYS A 47 -12.19 -7.36 8.01
C LYS A 47 -11.70 -8.09 6.76
N GLY A 48 -11.32 -7.35 5.73
CA GLY A 48 -10.78 -7.90 4.49
C GLY A 48 -9.28 -8.09 4.56
N PHE A 49 -8.72 -8.76 3.56
CA PHE A 49 -7.27 -8.86 3.45
C PHE A 49 -6.66 -7.48 3.13
N TRP A 50 -5.45 -7.27 3.64
CA TRP A 50 -4.61 -6.16 3.23
C TRP A 50 -3.21 -6.70 2.96
N ARG A 51 -2.65 -6.33 1.81
CA ARG A 51 -1.28 -6.70 1.46
C ARG A 51 -0.62 -5.60 0.65
N GLN A 52 0.60 -5.28 1.04
CA GLN A 52 1.43 -4.31 0.36
C GLN A 52 2.01 -4.88 -0.95
N ILE A 53 1.96 -4.09 -2.02
CA ILE A 53 2.61 -4.38 -3.30
C ILE A 53 3.77 -3.40 -3.48
N LYS A 54 5.00 -3.90 -3.49
CA LYS A 54 6.23 -3.09 -3.64
C LYS A 54 7.10 -3.53 -4.82
N THR A 55 7.02 -4.80 -5.17
CA THR A 55 7.82 -5.39 -6.24
C THR A 55 6.90 -6.13 -7.21
N ALA A 56 7.36 -6.37 -8.43
CA ALA A 56 6.60 -7.17 -9.40
C ALA A 56 6.19 -8.54 -8.81
N GLY A 57 7.08 -9.18 -8.03
CA GLY A 57 6.79 -10.45 -7.37
C GLY A 57 5.65 -10.40 -6.35
N SER A 58 5.37 -9.24 -5.74
CA SER A 58 4.28 -9.09 -4.77
C SER A 58 2.88 -9.10 -5.41
N ALA A 59 2.78 -8.99 -6.75
CA ALA A 59 1.50 -9.09 -7.46
C ALA A 59 0.89 -10.50 -7.40
N VAL A 60 1.71 -11.56 -7.46
CA VAL A 60 1.24 -12.95 -7.44
C VAL A 60 0.47 -13.29 -6.15
N PRO A 61 1.02 -13.09 -4.94
CA PRO A 61 0.27 -13.36 -3.72
C PRO A 61 -0.86 -12.35 -3.46
N ALA A 62 -0.78 -11.12 -3.98
CA ALA A 62 -1.90 -10.17 -3.90
C ALA A 62 -3.09 -10.64 -4.76
N ASN A 63 -2.82 -11.14 -5.97
CA ASN A 63 -3.83 -11.75 -6.83
C ASN A 63 -4.50 -12.95 -6.16
N ALA A 64 -3.71 -13.80 -5.49
CA ALA A 64 -4.25 -14.92 -4.74
C ALA A 64 -5.23 -14.47 -3.65
N LEU A 65 -4.86 -13.49 -2.81
CA LEU A 65 -5.76 -12.98 -1.78
C LEU A 65 -7.05 -12.38 -2.37
N TYR A 66 -6.93 -11.65 -3.48
CA TYR A 66 -8.09 -11.09 -4.19
C TYR A 66 -9.05 -12.18 -4.68
N LEU A 67 -8.53 -13.20 -5.38
CA LEU A 67 -9.34 -14.29 -5.91
C LEU A 67 -9.94 -15.16 -4.80
N GLN A 68 -9.23 -15.36 -3.69
CA GLN A 68 -9.78 -16.07 -2.52
C GLN A 68 -10.93 -15.30 -1.88
N GLN A 69 -10.82 -13.98 -1.73
CA GLN A 69 -11.91 -13.14 -1.23
C GLN A 69 -13.12 -13.19 -2.17
N ALA A 70 -12.90 -13.11 -3.49
CA ALA A 70 -13.95 -13.23 -4.49
C ALA A 70 -14.63 -14.61 -4.43
N TRP A 71 -13.88 -15.67 -4.16
CA TRP A 71 -14.40 -17.03 -4.02
C TRP A 71 -15.25 -17.19 -2.76
N GLN A 72 -14.78 -16.66 -1.63
CA GLN A 72 -15.51 -16.68 -0.36
C GLN A 72 -16.82 -15.87 -0.40
N SER A 73 -16.88 -14.87 -1.29
CA SER A 73 -18.08 -14.06 -1.51
C SER A 73 -18.99 -14.59 -2.63
N ASP A 74 -18.70 -15.78 -3.17
CA ASP A 74 -19.44 -16.40 -4.28
C ASP A 74 -19.59 -15.46 -5.49
N SER A 75 -18.49 -14.79 -5.84
CA SER A 75 -18.48 -13.83 -6.94
C SER A 75 -18.77 -14.52 -8.28
N LYS A 76 -19.77 -13.98 -9.01
CA LYS A 76 -20.17 -14.44 -10.35
C LYS A 76 -19.12 -14.17 -11.42
N GLU A 77 -18.09 -13.37 -11.12
CA GLU A 77 -17.01 -13.06 -12.05
C GLU A 77 -15.97 -14.19 -12.14
N LEU A 78 -15.98 -15.14 -11.19
CA LEU A 78 -15.06 -16.26 -11.20
C LEU A 78 -15.51 -17.34 -12.18
N ALA A 79 -14.52 -17.95 -12.84
CA ALA A 79 -14.76 -19.08 -13.70
C ALA A 79 -15.31 -20.27 -12.89
N GLN A 80 -16.31 -20.94 -13.45
CA GLN A 80 -16.94 -22.09 -12.81
C GLN A 80 -15.95 -23.27 -12.70
N PRO A 81 -15.94 -24.01 -11.58
CA PRO A 81 -15.14 -25.21 -11.43
C PRO A 81 -15.43 -26.23 -12.53
N SER A 82 -14.39 -26.84 -13.07
CA SER A 82 -14.51 -27.90 -14.08
C SER A 82 -13.25 -28.79 -14.07
N ALA A 83 -13.19 -29.79 -14.94
CA ALA A 83 -12.01 -30.66 -15.06
C ALA A 83 -10.70 -29.91 -15.36
N ASN A 84 -10.80 -28.72 -15.97
CA ASN A 84 -9.65 -27.90 -16.38
C ASN A 84 -9.47 -26.62 -15.55
N ILE A 85 -10.44 -26.28 -14.70
CA ILE A 85 -10.40 -25.07 -13.86
C ILE A 85 -10.30 -25.48 -12.39
N LEU A 86 -9.12 -25.23 -11.79
CA LEU A 86 -8.85 -25.37 -10.37
C LEU A 86 -9.14 -24.02 -9.69
N PRO A 87 -10.26 -23.86 -8.98
CA PRO A 87 -10.65 -22.56 -8.44
C PRO A 87 -9.69 -22.03 -7.36
N PRO A 88 -9.67 -20.72 -7.10
CA PRO A 88 -10.38 -19.68 -7.85
C PRO A 88 -9.58 -19.23 -9.08
N VAL A 89 -10.30 -19.00 -10.19
CA VAL A 89 -9.72 -18.49 -11.44
C VAL A 89 -10.60 -17.38 -11.96
N PHE A 90 -9.99 -16.28 -12.37
CA PHE A 90 -10.67 -15.23 -13.14
C PHE A 90 -10.25 -15.32 -14.60
N ILE A 91 -11.22 -15.26 -15.51
CA ILE A 91 -10.98 -15.22 -16.95
C ILE A 91 -11.72 -14.02 -17.51
N HIS A 92 -10.98 -13.05 -18.05
CA HIS A 92 -11.59 -11.91 -18.70
C HIS A 92 -12.46 -12.38 -19.89
N PRO A 93 -13.66 -11.81 -20.13
CA PRO A 93 -14.56 -12.26 -21.20
C PRO A 93 -13.97 -12.26 -22.61
N THR A 94 -12.95 -11.44 -22.85
CA THR A 94 -12.24 -11.34 -24.14
C THR A 94 -10.94 -12.13 -24.20
N ALA A 95 -10.67 -13.00 -23.23
CA ALA A 95 -9.53 -13.90 -23.24
C ALA A 95 -9.82 -15.11 -24.14
N LEU A 96 -8.80 -15.61 -24.84
CA LEU A 96 -8.88 -16.79 -25.71
C LEU A 96 -8.11 -17.95 -25.06
N VAL A 97 -8.79 -18.69 -24.19
CA VAL A 97 -8.20 -19.85 -23.52
C VAL A 97 -8.43 -21.11 -24.36
N HIS A 98 -7.36 -21.84 -24.68
CA HIS A 98 -7.49 -23.11 -25.38
C HIS A 98 -8.27 -24.13 -24.51
N PRO A 99 -9.21 -24.92 -25.07
CA PRO A 99 -10.08 -25.82 -24.30
C PRO A 99 -9.35 -26.87 -23.44
N THR A 100 -8.10 -27.20 -23.77
CA THR A 100 -7.28 -28.18 -23.04
C THR A 100 -6.37 -27.57 -21.97
N ALA A 101 -6.35 -26.23 -21.83
CA ALA A 101 -5.51 -25.57 -20.84
C ALA A 101 -6.00 -25.85 -19.42
N LYS A 102 -5.08 -26.19 -18.51
CA LYS A 102 -5.37 -26.26 -17.08
C LYS A 102 -5.05 -24.93 -16.42
N LEU A 103 -6.02 -24.34 -15.73
CA LEU A 103 -5.88 -23.06 -15.06
C LEU A 103 -6.10 -23.19 -13.56
N GLY A 104 -5.29 -22.47 -12.79
CA GLY A 104 -5.44 -22.32 -11.35
C GLY A 104 -4.56 -23.24 -10.49
N PRO A 105 -4.65 -23.11 -9.15
CA PRO A 105 -5.47 -22.13 -8.44
C PRO A 105 -4.87 -20.71 -8.45
N ASN A 106 -5.71 -19.70 -8.16
CA ASN A 106 -5.32 -18.30 -7.98
C ASN A 106 -4.74 -17.62 -9.24
N VAL A 107 -5.29 -17.96 -10.41
CA VAL A 107 -4.85 -17.43 -11.71
C VAL A 107 -5.87 -16.43 -12.24
N SER A 108 -5.38 -15.31 -12.75
CA SER A 108 -6.19 -14.30 -13.46
C SER A 108 -5.70 -14.21 -14.91
N ILE A 109 -6.62 -14.34 -15.86
CA ILE A 109 -6.35 -14.25 -17.30
C ILE A 109 -6.92 -12.93 -17.82
N GLY A 110 -6.05 -12.05 -18.30
CA GLY A 110 -6.42 -10.71 -18.78
C GLY A 110 -7.05 -10.69 -20.20
N PRO A 111 -7.41 -9.52 -20.73
CA PRO A 111 -7.86 -9.41 -22.12
C PRO A 111 -6.73 -9.67 -23.12
N ARG A 112 -7.05 -10.28 -24.27
CA ARG A 112 -6.13 -10.47 -25.42
C ARG A 112 -4.91 -11.38 -25.13
N VAL A 113 -5.08 -12.31 -24.20
CA VAL A 113 -4.20 -13.48 -24.03
C VAL A 113 -4.91 -14.74 -24.50
#